data_AF-A0A7X4JTW4-F1
#
_entry.id   AF-A0A7X4JTW4-F1
#
_cell.length_a   1.000
_cell.length_b   1.000
_cell.length_c   1.000
_cell.angle_alpha   90.00
_cell.angle_beta   90.00
_cell.angle_gamma   90.00
#
_symmetry.space_group_name_H-M   'P 1'
#
loop_
_entity.id
_entity.type
_entity.pdbx_description
1 polymer ?
#
loop_
_entity_poly.entity_id
_entity_poly.type
_entity_poly.pdbx_seq_one_letter_code
_entity_poly.pdbx_strand_id
1 'polypeptide(L)'
;EGRVDVDGEHPLAGEFDWTAGPIAGGDVVVVAGTTGGAGDGGVVREAAPEDVRGFDARTGELLWTFHVVPREGEFGADTWGDGSGAYSGDLGSWCCLTADEELGYVYVPLSAPTGMVYGGHRPGDNLFSDSLVALDAATGERAWHFQMVHHDVWEYDTVGPPILGDITVDGRRIQAVMQPSKTAFLYVFDRGTGEPVWPIEERTVPQSTVPGERTSATQPFPTKPPPFDRQGVTVDDLIDFTPELRAAALDAVESLVLGPLFTPPWPRSGEPGGRLGTLTVPGGWGAGNWHTGAFDPETGIYYAVSHTQPTVW
;
A
#
# COMPACT_ATOMS: atom_id res chain seq x y z
N GLU A 1 -10.53 -27.89 22.28
CA GLU A 1 -9.40 -26.94 22.10
C GLU A 1 -9.56 -26.32 20.73
N GLY A 2 -9.67 -25.00 20.63
CA GLY A 2 -9.71 -24.30 19.34
C GLY A 2 -8.28 -24.13 18.84
N ARG A 3 -7.92 -24.85 17.78
CA ARG A 3 -6.72 -24.57 16.97
C ARG A 3 -7.20 -24.07 15.62
N VAL A 4 -6.61 -22.98 15.17
CA VAL A 4 -6.87 -22.39 13.85
C VAL A 4 -5.74 -22.82 12.93
N ASP A 5 -6.10 -23.29 11.73
CA ASP A 5 -5.15 -23.48 10.64
C ASP A 5 -5.09 -22.19 9.82
N VAL A 6 -3.91 -21.57 9.78
CA VAL A 6 -3.64 -20.32 9.06
C VAL A 6 -2.81 -20.54 7.81
N ASP A 7 -2.36 -21.76 7.56
CA ASP A 7 -1.63 -22.07 6.33
C ASP A 7 -2.62 -22.07 5.14
N GLY A 8 -2.14 -21.59 3.99
CA GLY A 8 -2.94 -21.58 2.76
C GLY A 8 -2.89 -22.93 2.05
N GLU A 9 -3.97 -23.33 1.38
CA GLU A 9 -3.97 -24.53 0.52
C GLU A 9 -3.29 -24.28 -0.84
N HIS A 10 -2.85 -23.04 -1.12
CA HIS A 10 -2.28 -22.66 -2.41
C HIS A 10 -0.88 -23.28 -2.61
N PRO A 11 -0.55 -23.83 -3.80
CA PRO A 11 0.75 -24.49 -4.03
C PRO A 11 1.97 -23.59 -3.86
N LEU A 12 1.79 -22.28 -3.98
CA LEU A 12 2.84 -21.27 -3.75
C LEU A 12 2.83 -20.68 -2.34
N ALA A 13 1.85 -21.03 -1.49
CA ALA A 13 1.80 -20.52 -0.12
C ALA A 13 2.94 -21.13 0.70
N GLY A 14 3.73 -20.27 1.33
CA GLY A 14 4.69 -20.64 2.36
C GLY A 14 4.04 -20.77 3.74
N GLU A 15 4.88 -20.95 4.76
CA GLU A 15 4.46 -20.83 6.15
C GLU A 15 3.90 -19.43 6.39
N PHE A 16 2.78 -19.35 7.10
CA PHE A 16 2.20 -18.07 7.46
C PHE A 16 3.16 -17.29 8.38
N ASP A 17 3.60 -16.10 7.94
CA ASP A 17 4.59 -15.29 8.63
C ASP A 17 4.16 -13.83 8.72
N TRP A 18 4.78 -13.14 9.66
CA TRP A 18 4.60 -11.73 9.98
C TRP A 18 3.13 -11.32 10.18
N THR A 19 2.71 -11.34 11.44
CA THR A 19 1.50 -10.64 11.86
C THR A 19 1.83 -9.72 13.02
N ALA A 20 1.29 -8.50 12.98
CA ALA A 20 1.26 -7.64 14.17
C ALA A 20 0.24 -8.13 15.24
N GLY A 21 -0.29 -9.34 15.07
CA GLY A 21 -1.34 -9.96 15.86
C GLY A 21 -2.70 -9.90 15.14
N PRO A 22 -3.56 -10.92 15.34
CA PRO A 22 -4.93 -10.86 14.87
C PRO A 22 -5.73 -9.81 15.67
N ILE A 23 -6.85 -9.35 15.11
CA ILE A 23 -7.73 -8.39 15.79
C ILE A 23 -9.12 -9.00 16.02
N ALA A 24 -9.71 -8.70 17.17
CA ALA A 24 -11.09 -9.07 17.45
C ALA A 24 -12.05 -8.01 16.90
N GLY A 25 -13.03 -8.43 16.11
CA GLY A 25 -14.20 -7.65 15.74
C GLY A 25 -15.45 -8.34 16.26
N GLY A 26 -15.88 -7.98 17.47
CA GLY A 26 -16.95 -8.71 18.16
C GLY A 26 -16.54 -10.14 18.53
N ASP A 27 -17.33 -11.13 18.09
CA ASP A 27 -17.07 -12.57 18.32
C ASP A 27 -16.20 -13.21 17.22
N VAL A 28 -15.65 -12.42 16.29
CA VAL A 28 -14.76 -12.89 15.21
C VAL A 28 -13.33 -12.42 15.43
N VAL A 29 -12.37 -13.33 15.29
CA VAL A 29 -10.94 -13.04 15.21
C VAL A 29 -10.56 -12.94 13.75
N VAL A 30 -10.15 -11.74 13.31
CA VAL A 30 -9.68 -11.48 11.96
C VAL A 30 -8.17 -11.63 11.90
N VAL A 31 -7.72 -12.44 10.95
CA VAL A 31 -6.31 -12.75 10.69
C VAL A 31 -5.99 -12.27 9.28
N ALA A 32 -4.95 -11.44 9.20
CA ALA A 32 -4.27 -11.08 7.97
C ALA A 32 -2.76 -11.18 8.23
N GLY A 33 -1.98 -11.38 7.18
CA GLY A 33 -0.53 -11.57 7.28
C GLY A 33 0.03 -11.98 5.93
N THR A 34 1.27 -12.47 5.93
CA THR A 34 1.94 -12.94 4.71
C THR A 34 1.97 -14.46 4.64
N THR A 35 2.05 -15.03 3.44
CA THR A 35 2.18 -16.50 3.24
C THR A 35 3.39 -16.81 2.37
N GLY A 36 4.56 -16.32 2.79
CA GLY A 36 5.79 -16.46 2.02
C GLY A 36 5.79 -15.64 0.73
N GLY A 37 5.08 -14.50 0.75
CA GLY A 37 5.03 -13.55 -0.35
C GLY A 37 6.40 -12.99 -0.75
N ALA A 38 6.44 -12.30 -1.87
CA ALA A 38 7.68 -11.80 -2.46
C ALA A 38 8.35 -10.72 -1.59
N GLY A 39 7.56 -10.00 -0.77
CA GLY A 39 7.98 -8.98 0.19
C GLY A 39 8.73 -7.79 -0.43
N ASP A 40 9.33 -6.95 0.42
CA ASP A 40 10.12 -5.75 0.05
C ASP A 40 11.38 -6.02 -0.84
N GLY A 41 11.58 -7.26 -1.32
CA GLY A 41 12.68 -7.67 -2.20
C GLY A 41 12.24 -8.57 -3.36
N GLY A 42 10.92 -8.68 -3.56
CA GLY A 42 10.29 -9.63 -4.45
C GLY A 42 10.37 -9.28 -5.92
N VAL A 43 11.20 -9.99 -6.69
CA VAL A 43 11.23 -9.90 -8.17
C VAL A 43 10.59 -11.11 -8.85
N VAL A 44 9.86 -11.92 -8.09
CA VAL A 44 9.18 -13.10 -8.62
C VAL A 44 7.89 -12.69 -9.34
N ARG A 45 7.54 -13.48 -10.35
CA ARG A 45 6.32 -13.29 -11.15
C ARG A 45 5.09 -13.89 -10.47
N GLU A 46 5.29 -14.96 -9.71
CA GLU A 46 4.21 -15.78 -9.17
C GLU A 46 4.32 -15.82 -7.64
N ALA A 47 3.20 -15.58 -6.98
CA ALA A 47 3.08 -15.60 -5.52
C ALA A 47 1.67 -16.05 -5.13
N ALA A 48 1.52 -16.58 -3.91
CA ALA A 48 0.20 -16.88 -3.38
C ALA A 48 -0.52 -15.58 -2.96
N PRO A 49 -1.83 -15.44 -3.18
CA PRO A 49 -2.62 -14.38 -2.56
C PRO A 49 -2.62 -14.54 -1.04
N GLU A 50 -2.49 -13.42 -0.33
CA GLU A 50 -2.38 -13.39 1.13
C GLU A 50 -3.74 -13.01 1.76
N ASP A 51 -4.71 -13.91 1.58
CA ASP A 51 -6.12 -13.69 1.91
C ASP A 51 -6.38 -13.38 3.40
N VAL A 52 -7.36 -12.50 3.64
CA VAL A 52 -7.83 -12.15 5.00
C VAL A 52 -8.91 -13.13 5.43
N ARG A 53 -8.82 -13.64 6.66
CA ARG A 53 -9.71 -14.69 7.15
C ARG A 53 -10.32 -14.32 8.50
N GLY A 54 -11.60 -14.64 8.68
CA GLY A 54 -12.31 -14.47 9.93
C GLY A 54 -12.64 -15.81 10.58
N PHE A 55 -12.36 -15.92 11.88
CA PHE A 55 -12.57 -17.14 12.65
C PHE A 55 -13.46 -16.88 13.86
N ASP A 56 -14.31 -17.83 14.22
CA ASP A 56 -15.07 -17.76 15.46
C ASP A 56 -14.11 -17.72 16.65
N ALA A 57 -14.23 -16.70 17.50
CA ALA A 57 -13.30 -16.45 18.60
C ALA A 57 -13.31 -17.55 19.68
N ARG A 58 -14.38 -18.35 19.76
CA ARG A 58 -14.55 -19.40 20.79
C ARG A 58 -14.16 -20.78 20.27
N THR A 59 -14.49 -21.08 19.01
CA THR A 59 -14.30 -22.41 18.42
C THR A 59 -13.04 -22.49 17.56
N GLY A 60 -12.61 -21.37 16.97
CA GLY A 60 -11.57 -21.33 15.94
C GLY A 60 -12.05 -21.78 14.56
N GLU A 61 -13.36 -21.93 14.35
CA GLU A 61 -13.94 -22.27 13.06
C GLU A 61 -13.74 -21.13 12.05
N LEU A 62 -13.28 -21.45 10.83
CA LEU A 62 -13.21 -20.49 9.73
C LEU A 62 -14.64 -20.10 9.31
N LEU A 63 -14.97 -18.82 9.45
CA LEU A 63 -16.27 -18.28 9.11
C LEU A 63 -16.31 -17.74 7.68
N TRP A 64 -15.25 -17.04 7.28
CA TRP A 64 -15.16 -16.40 5.98
C TRP A 64 -13.71 -16.16 5.55
N THR A 65 -13.53 -16.02 4.24
CA THR A 65 -12.28 -15.61 3.59
C THR A 65 -12.59 -14.48 2.62
N PHE A 66 -11.83 -13.40 2.71
CA PHE A 66 -11.82 -12.31 1.74
C PHE A 66 -10.62 -12.50 0.81
N HIS A 67 -10.90 -12.69 -0.48
CA HIS A 67 -9.85 -12.87 -1.48
C HIS A 67 -9.21 -11.52 -1.85
N VAL A 68 -7.93 -11.34 -1.52
CA VAL A 68 -7.22 -10.08 -1.77
C VAL A 68 -6.90 -9.90 -3.26
N VAL A 69 -6.67 -11.01 -3.95
CA VAL A 69 -6.72 -11.11 -5.41
C VAL A 69 -8.09 -11.67 -5.79
N PRO A 70 -9.01 -10.83 -6.33
CA PRO A 70 -10.38 -11.25 -6.62
C PRO A 70 -10.44 -12.36 -7.65
N ARG A 71 -11.31 -13.34 -7.40
CA ARG A 71 -11.57 -14.45 -8.33
C ARG A 71 -12.56 -14.05 -9.41
N GLU A 72 -12.64 -14.85 -10.48
CA GLU A 72 -13.60 -14.61 -11.56
C GLU A 72 -15.04 -14.43 -11.01
N GLY A 73 -15.67 -13.30 -11.34
CA GLY A 73 -17.01 -12.94 -10.88
C GLY A 73 -17.03 -12.09 -9.60
N GLU A 74 -15.90 -11.95 -8.90
CA GLU A 74 -15.76 -11.03 -7.76
C GLU A 74 -15.42 -9.61 -8.22
N PHE A 75 -15.74 -8.63 -7.37
CA PHE A 75 -15.45 -7.23 -7.65
C PHE A 75 -13.93 -7.02 -7.77
N GLY A 76 -13.50 -6.35 -8.84
CA GLY A 76 -12.09 -6.02 -9.08
C GLY A 76 -11.33 -7.08 -9.89
N ALA A 77 -11.93 -8.25 -10.15
CA ALA A 77 -11.29 -9.30 -10.96
C ALA A 77 -10.95 -8.85 -12.38
N ASP A 78 -11.74 -7.92 -12.94
CA ASP A 78 -11.53 -7.31 -14.25
C ASP A 78 -10.33 -6.35 -14.32
N THR A 79 -9.79 -5.94 -13.16
CA THR A 79 -8.58 -5.12 -13.07
C THR A 79 -7.28 -5.93 -13.20
N TRP A 80 -7.37 -7.26 -13.23
CA TRP A 80 -6.26 -8.16 -13.48
C TRP A 80 -6.26 -8.62 -14.94
N GLY A 81 -5.63 -7.81 -15.79
CA GLY A 81 -5.54 -8.05 -17.21
C GLY A 81 -4.82 -9.36 -17.54
N ASP A 82 -5.13 -9.91 -18.72
CA ASP A 82 -4.53 -11.13 -19.26
C ASP A 82 -4.60 -12.36 -18.31
N GLY A 83 -5.58 -12.38 -17.40
CA GLY A 83 -5.75 -13.46 -16.41
C GLY A 83 -4.63 -13.50 -15.36
N SER A 84 -3.94 -12.38 -15.15
CA SER A 84 -2.76 -12.30 -14.28
C SER A 84 -3.04 -12.59 -12.80
N GLY A 85 -4.26 -12.34 -12.33
CA GLY A 85 -4.67 -12.67 -10.95
C GLY A 85 -4.66 -14.17 -10.62
N ALA A 86 -4.56 -15.05 -11.62
CA ALA A 86 -4.48 -16.50 -11.39
C ALA A 86 -3.10 -16.98 -10.89
N TYR A 87 -2.06 -16.15 -11.05
CA TYR A 87 -0.69 -16.48 -10.64
C TYR A 87 0.02 -15.36 -9.88
N SER A 88 -0.48 -14.13 -9.97
CA SER A 88 0.01 -13.02 -9.15
C SER A 88 -0.62 -13.11 -7.76
N GLY A 89 0.13 -12.71 -6.75
CA GLY A 89 -0.28 -12.76 -5.36
C GLY A 89 0.39 -11.65 -4.55
N ASP A 90 0.72 -11.96 -3.30
CA ASP A 90 1.02 -11.01 -2.22
C ASP A 90 -0.26 -10.31 -1.76
N LEU A 91 -0.22 -8.98 -1.54
CA LEU A 91 -1.31 -8.13 -1.06
C LEU A 91 -1.66 -8.33 0.42
N GLY A 92 -0.86 -9.06 1.19
CA GLY A 92 -1.13 -9.32 2.60
C GLY A 92 -0.99 -8.07 3.46
N SER A 93 -1.92 -7.91 4.41
CA SER A 93 -1.76 -6.94 5.50
C SER A 93 -0.78 -7.51 6.53
N TRP A 94 0.51 -7.26 6.34
CA TRP A 94 1.59 -7.75 7.21
C TRP A 94 1.77 -6.94 8.50
N CYS A 95 1.20 -5.72 8.55
CA CYS A 95 1.12 -4.91 9.76
C CYS A 95 -0.33 -4.46 10.07
N CYS A 96 -0.52 -3.80 11.21
CA CYS A 96 -1.70 -3.98 12.04
C CYS A 96 -3.01 -3.56 11.36
N LEU A 97 -4.06 -4.31 11.71
CA LEU A 97 -5.45 -4.00 11.41
C LEU A 97 -6.01 -2.99 12.41
N THR A 98 -7.16 -2.39 12.09
CA THR A 98 -7.94 -1.60 13.07
C THR A 98 -9.40 -2.02 13.08
N ALA A 99 -9.95 -2.26 14.26
CA ALA A 99 -11.33 -2.67 14.45
C ALA A 99 -12.19 -1.52 14.99
N ASP A 100 -13.44 -1.52 14.55
CA ASP A 100 -14.45 -0.54 14.90
C ASP A 100 -15.67 -1.26 15.46
N GLU A 101 -15.74 -1.31 16.79
CA GLU A 101 -16.84 -2.03 17.47
C GLU A 101 -18.21 -1.37 17.24
N GLU A 102 -18.26 -0.07 16.97
CA GLU A 102 -19.52 0.64 16.76
C GLU A 102 -20.14 0.29 15.41
N LEU A 103 -19.32 0.24 14.36
CA LEU A 103 -19.76 -0.10 13.01
C LEU A 103 -19.69 -1.60 12.72
N GLY A 104 -18.96 -2.38 13.53
CA GLY A 104 -18.68 -3.79 13.26
C GLY A 104 -17.67 -4.00 12.14
N TYR A 105 -16.83 -3.00 11.84
CA TYR A 105 -15.86 -3.06 10.74
C TYR A 105 -14.46 -3.42 11.22
N VAL A 106 -13.70 -4.08 10.33
CA VAL A 106 -12.24 -4.16 10.41
C VAL A 106 -11.67 -3.50 9.17
N TYR A 107 -10.79 -2.52 9.38
CA TYR A 107 -10.05 -1.82 8.35
C TYR A 107 -8.72 -2.54 8.12
N VAL A 108 -8.52 -2.98 6.89
CA VAL A 108 -7.39 -3.79 6.44
C VAL A 108 -6.58 -3.00 5.40
N PRO A 109 -5.36 -2.56 5.72
CA PRO A 109 -4.44 -2.00 4.74
C PRO A 109 -3.75 -3.13 3.97
N LEU A 110 -4.00 -3.23 2.67
CA LEU A 110 -3.44 -4.27 1.80
C LEU A 110 -2.18 -3.79 1.09
N SER A 111 -1.25 -4.73 0.89
CA SER A 111 0.07 -4.42 0.35
C SER A 111 0.11 -4.41 -1.19
N ALA A 112 1.30 -4.17 -1.74
CA ALA A 112 1.59 -4.15 -3.16
C ALA A 112 1.51 -5.57 -3.75
N PRO A 113 1.26 -5.68 -5.07
CA PRO A 113 1.27 -6.97 -5.74
C PRO A 113 2.69 -7.42 -6.08
N THR A 114 2.85 -8.73 -6.27
CA THR A 114 4.15 -9.33 -6.59
C THR A 114 4.86 -8.68 -7.79
N GLY A 115 6.20 -8.70 -7.80
CA GLY A 115 6.99 -8.01 -8.82
C GLY A 115 7.13 -6.51 -8.53
N MET A 116 7.81 -6.22 -7.43
CA MET A 116 7.98 -4.90 -6.80
C MET A 116 8.25 -3.73 -7.75
N VAL A 117 9.14 -3.91 -8.73
CA VAL A 117 9.62 -2.83 -9.63
C VAL A 117 9.26 -3.05 -11.11
N TYR A 118 8.43 -4.04 -11.39
CA TYR A 118 7.99 -4.38 -12.75
C TYR A 118 6.66 -5.15 -12.73
N GLY A 119 5.61 -4.55 -13.28
CA GLY A 119 4.25 -5.04 -13.36
C GLY A 119 3.83 -5.54 -14.74
N GLY A 120 4.70 -5.55 -15.76
CA GLY A 120 4.31 -5.92 -17.13
C GLY A 120 3.76 -7.35 -17.33
N HIS A 121 3.85 -8.22 -16.33
CA HIS A 121 3.19 -9.54 -16.31
C HIS A 121 1.77 -9.51 -15.71
N ARG A 122 1.39 -8.42 -15.04
CA ARG A 122 0.10 -8.21 -14.36
C ARG A 122 -0.55 -6.88 -14.77
N PRO A 123 -0.88 -6.69 -16.06
CA PRO A 123 -1.41 -5.41 -16.52
C PRO A 123 -2.76 -5.07 -15.84
N GLY A 124 -2.99 -3.79 -15.59
CA GLY A 124 -4.21 -3.27 -14.95
C GLY A 124 -3.99 -2.82 -13.52
N ASP A 125 -5.02 -2.26 -12.89
CA ASP A 125 -4.90 -1.58 -11.58
C ASP A 125 -4.61 -2.55 -10.42
N ASN A 126 -4.82 -3.85 -10.61
CA ASN A 126 -4.48 -4.91 -9.66
C ASN A 126 -5.24 -4.83 -8.31
N LEU A 127 -6.54 -4.52 -8.31
CA LEU A 127 -7.34 -4.48 -7.08
C LEU A 127 -7.33 -5.84 -6.37
N PHE A 128 -7.15 -5.93 -5.04
CA PHE A 128 -7.19 -4.85 -4.06
C PHE A 128 -5.80 -4.42 -3.55
N SER A 129 -4.77 -4.43 -4.40
CA SER A 129 -3.45 -3.97 -3.96
C SER A 129 -3.48 -2.52 -3.49
N ASP A 130 -2.55 -2.15 -2.61
CA ASP A 130 -2.32 -0.77 -2.18
C ASP A 130 -3.59 -0.06 -1.68
N SER A 131 -4.49 -0.84 -1.05
CA SER A 131 -5.83 -0.39 -0.72
C SER A 131 -6.07 -0.40 0.77
N LEU A 132 -6.86 0.55 1.25
CA LEU A 132 -7.57 0.40 2.51
C LEU A 132 -8.92 -0.26 2.24
N VAL A 133 -9.18 -1.41 2.85
CA VAL A 133 -10.44 -2.15 2.71
C VAL A 133 -11.16 -2.18 4.06
N ALA A 134 -12.42 -1.76 4.09
CA ALA A 134 -13.29 -1.95 5.25
C ALA A 134 -14.15 -3.20 5.04
N LEU A 135 -13.99 -4.17 5.94
CA LEU A 135 -14.73 -5.43 5.94
C LEU A 135 -15.72 -5.44 7.12
N ASP A 136 -16.93 -5.95 6.90
CA ASP A 136 -17.79 -6.39 7.99
C ASP A 136 -17.10 -7.55 8.72
N ALA A 137 -16.84 -7.39 10.03
CA ALA A 137 -16.08 -8.36 10.80
C ALA A 137 -16.78 -9.71 10.92
N ALA A 138 -18.11 -9.73 10.90
CA ALA A 138 -18.91 -10.94 11.07
C ALA A 138 -18.99 -11.76 9.78
N THR A 139 -19.05 -11.11 8.62
CA THR A 139 -19.31 -11.76 7.33
C THR A 139 -18.12 -11.77 6.37
N GLY A 140 -17.13 -10.89 6.57
CA GLY A 140 -16.04 -10.67 5.63
C GLY A 140 -16.46 -9.89 4.38
N GLU A 141 -17.71 -9.39 4.33
CA GLU A 141 -18.20 -8.62 3.19
C GLU A 141 -17.53 -7.24 3.13
N ARG A 142 -17.11 -6.84 1.92
CA ARG A 142 -16.51 -5.53 1.68
C ARG A 142 -17.57 -4.43 1.79
N ALA A 143 -17.51 -3.63 2.84
CA ALA A 143 -18.33 -2.43 3.01
C ALA A 143 -17.89 -1.34 2.01
N TRP A 144 -16.60 -1.01 2.00
CA TRP A 144 -15.99 -0.06 1.08
C TRP A 144 -14.49 -0.33 0.95
N HIS A 145 -13.85 0.26 -0.06
CA HIS A 145 -12.39 0.29 -0.17
C HIS A 145 -11.94 1.55 -0.90
N PHE A 146 -10.66 1.88 -0.77
CA PHE A 146 -9.99 2.90 -1.58
C PHE A 146 -8.58 2.43 -1.93
N GLN A 147 -8.24 2.42 -3.23
CA GLN A 147 -6.90 2.10 -3.72
C GLN A 147 -6.04 3.36 -3.83
N MET A 148 -4.87 3.35 -3.20
CA MET A 148 -3.96 4.51 -3.08
C MET A 148 -2.89 4.53 -4.16
N VAL A 149 -2.57 3.38 -4.74
CA VAL A 149 -1.64 3.27 -5.88
C VAL A 149 -2.26 2.32 -6.91
N HIS A 150 -2.44 2.82 -8.12
CA HIS A 150 -2.89 2.01 -9.25
C HIS A 150 -1.68 1.33 -9.91
N HIS A 151 -1.73 0.02 -10.13
CA HIS A 151 -0.67 -0.73 -10.79
C HIS A 151 0.71 -0.43 -10.16
N ASP A 152 0.89 -0.78 -8.89
CA ASP A 152 2.12 -0.45 -8.18
C ASP A 152 3.35 -1.12 -8.81
N VAL A 153 4.40 -0.34 -8.95
CA VAL A 153 5.76 -0.75 -9.40
C VAL A 153 6.82 -0.01 -8.58
N TRP A 154 6.48 0.46 -7.37
CA TRP A 154 7.36 1.26 -6.52
C TRP A 154 7.56 0.68 -5.13
N GLU A 155 6.82 -0.37 -4.77
CA GLU A 155 6.67 -0.87 -3.40
C GLU A 155 6.06 0.19 -2.48
N TYR A 156 5.01 0.85 -2.95
CA TYR A 156 4.29 1.88 -2.20
C TYR A 156 3.05 1.30 -1.51
N ASP A 157 3.22 0.08 -1.03
CA ASP A 157 2.24 -0.68 -0.28
C ASP A 157 1.65 0.11 0.90
N THR A 158 0.40 -0.21 1.24
CA THR A 158 -0.30 0.49 2.33
C THR A 158 -0.01 -0.22 3.64
N VAL A 159 0.68 0.46 4.57
CA VAL A 159 1.14 -0.16 5.84
C VAL A 159 0.80 0.69 7.06
N GLY A 160 0.59 0.00 8.18
CA GLY A 160 0.37 0.56 9.51
C GLY A 160 -1.13 0.60 9.86
N PRO A 161 -1.52 0.48 11.15
CA PRO A 161 -2.94 0.57 11.49
C PRO A 161 -3.55 1.89 11.02
N PRO A 162 -4.68 1.83 10.29
CA PRO A 162 -5.53 2.98 10.03
C PRO A 162 -5.99 3.57 11.37
N ILE A 163 -5.88 4.87 11.59
CA ILE A 163 -6.24 5.48 12.88
C ILE A 163 -7.66 6.03 12.84
N LEU A 164 -8.49 5.62 13.80
CA LEU A 164 -9.83 6.17 13.98
C LEU A 164 -9.80 7.42 14.86
N GLY A 165 -10.58 8.43 14.48
CA GLY A 165 -10.70 9.65 15.25
C GLY A 165 -11.77 10.58 14.74
N ASP A 166 -12.35 11.37 15.64
CA ASP A 166 -13.32 12.38 15.26
C ASP A 166 -12.61 13.68 14.88
N ILE A 167 -12.91 14.21 13.70
CA ILE A 167 -12.40 15.51 13.23
C ILE A 167 -13.55 16.46 12.92
N THR A 168 -13.26 17.76 12.89
CA THR A 168 -14.20 18.79 12.44
C THR A 168 -13.66 19.49 11.22
N VAL A 169 -14.39 19.44 10.11
CA VAL A 169 -14.03 20.07 8.83
C VAL A 169 -15.17 20.98 8.42
N ASP A 170 -14.89 22.27 8.22
CA ASP A 170 -15.89 23.29 7.85
C ASP A 170 -17.14 23.29 8.75
N GLY A 171 -16.96 23.01 10.05
CA GLY A 171 -18.03 22.95 11.05
C GLY A 171 -18.81 21.62 11.10
N ARG A 172 -18.52 20.66 10.23
CA ARG A 172 -19.08 19.30 10.26
C ARG A 172 -18.15 18.37 11.03
N ARG A 173 -18.69 17.68 12.04
CA ARG A 173 -18.02 16.56 12.71
C ARG A 173 -18.07 15.32 11.81
N ILE A 174 -16.94 14.64 11.67
CA ILE A 174 -16.76 13.44 10.85
C ILE A 174 -16.06 12.40 11.71
N GLN A 175 -16.60 11.18 11.74
CA GLN A 175 -15.90 10.04 12.34
C GLN A 175 -14.96 9.49 11.28
N ALA A 176 -13.67 9.78 11.41
CA ALA A 176 -12.70 9.55 10.35
C ALA A 176 -11.86 8.29 10.59
N VAL A 177 -11.42 7.71 9.49
CA VAL A 177 -10.28 6.78 9.45
C VAL A 177 -9.15 7.45 8.66
N MET A 178 -7.95 7.40 9.22
CA MET A 178 -6.76 8.09 8.73
C MET A 178 -5.67 7.06 8.41
N GLN A 179 -5.35 6.91 7.13
CA GLN A 179 -4.39 5.94 6.63
C GLN A 179 -3.14 6.65 6.09
N PRO A 180 -1.98 6.54 6.77
CA PRO A 180 -0.72 6.97 6.19
C PRO A 180 -0.31 6.02 5.06
N SER A 181 0.39 6.54 4.05
CA SER A 181 0.92 5.77 2.93
C SER A 181 2.43 5.96 2.80
N LYS A 182 3.12 4.95 2.23
CA LYS A 182 4.52 5.04 1.83
C LYS A 182 4.80 6.23 0.91
N THR A 183 3.78 6.72 0.18
CA THR A 183 3.85 7.90 -0.70
C THR A 183 3.95 9.25 0.03
N ALA A 184 3.99 9.29 1.36
CA ALA A 184 3.96 10.50 2.19
C ALA A 184 2.61 11.23 2.26
N PHE A 185 1.56 10.64 1.69
CA PHE A 185 0.20 11.14 1.86
C PHE A 185 -0.47 10.55 3.11
N LEU A 186 -1.35 11.35 3.73
CA LEU A 186 -2.33 10.87 4.68
C LEU A 186 -3.70 10.88 3.99
N TYR A 187 -4.27 9.70 3.76
CA TYR A 187 -5.61 9.55 3.22
C TYR A 187 -6.62 9.55 4.36
N VAL A 188 -7.68 10.34 4.24
CA VAL A 188 -8.67 10.51 5.31
C VAL A 188 -10.08 10.34 4.76
N PHE A 189 -10.81 9.40 5.33
CA PHE A 189 -12.15 9.02 4.90
C PHE A 189 -13.13 9.11 6.07
N ASP A 190 -14.41 9.33 5.77
CA ASP A 190 -15.47 8.93 6.70
C ASP A 190 -15.39 7.41 6.90
N ARG A 191 -15.22 6.98 8.14
CA ARG A 191 -14.91 5.58 8.46
C ARG A 191 -16.05 4.63 8.09
N GLY A 192 -17.30 5.11 8.06
CA GLY A 192 -18.47 4.29 7.75
C GLY A 192 -18.73 4.13 6.25
N THR A 193 -18.43 5.17 5.46
CA THR A 193 -18.80 5.19 4.04
C THR A 193 -17.61 5.05 3.09
N GLY A 194 -16.39 5.33 3.56
CA GLY A 194 -15.21 5.44 2.71
C GLY A 194 -15.18 6.71 1.87
N GLU A 195 -16.13 7.65 2.07
CA GLU A 195 -16.12 8.93 1.37
C GLU A 195 -14.88 9.75 1.79
N PRO A 196 -14.07 10.26 0.84
CA PRO A 196 -12.94 11.11 1.16
C PRO A 196 -13.40 12.38 1.88
N VAL A 197 -12.72 12.74 2.98
CA VAL A 197 -13.01 13.97 3.73
C VAL A 197 -12.67 15.21 2.90
N TRP A 198 -11.60 15.12 2.11
CA TRP A 198 -11.20 16.15 1.15
C TRP A 198 -11.06 15.53 -0.24
N PRO A 199 -11.14 16.32 -1.33
CA PRO A 199 -10.97 15.81 -2.68
C PRO A 199 -9.65 15.04 -2.84
N ILE A 200 -9.74 13.91 -3.53
CA ILE A 200 -8.61 13.15 -4.03
C ILE A 200 -8.67 13.25 -5.55
N GLU A 201 -7.63 13.79 -6.16
CA GLU A 201 -7.59 14.08 -7.59
C GLU A 201 -6.78 13.02 -8.33
N GLU A 202 -7.35 12.46 -9.39
CA GLU A 202 -6.59 11.68 -10.37
C GLU A 202 -5.68 12.63 -11.16
N ARG A 203 -4.36 12.47 -11.00
CA ARG A 203 -3.38 13.29 -11.71
C ARG A 203 -2.51 12.44 -12.61
N THR A 204 -2.22 12.95 -13.81
CA THR A 204 -1.29 12.29 -14.73
C THR A 204 0.11 12.22 -14.12
N VAL A 205 0.71 11.04 -14.18
CA VAL A 205 2.07 10.77 -13.67
C VAL A 205 3.01 10.34 -14.81
N PRO A 206 4.34 10.41 -14.63
CA PRO A 206 5.28 9.89 -15.63
C PRO A 206 5.02 8.42 -15.95
N GLN A 207 5.18 8.05 -17.22
CA GLN A 207 4.87 6.71 -17.71
C GLN A 207 6.12 5.89 -17.97
N SER A 208 6.05 4.58 -17.73
CA SER A 208 7.17 3.69 -17.99
C SER A 208 7.39 3.54 -19.50
N THR A 209 8.66 3.54 -19.91
CA THR A 209 9.06 3.15 -21.27
C THR A 209 9.82 1.83 -21.28
N VAL A 210 9.84 1.12 -20.15
CA VAL A 210 10.46 -0.19 -20.05
C VAL A 210 9.67 -1.17 -20.93
N PRO A 211 10.31 -1.93 -21.82
CA PRO A 211 9.60 -2.85 -22.72
C PRO A 211 8.72 -3.83 -21.94
N GLY A 212 7.44 -3.92 -22.33
CA GLY A 212 6.46 -4.81 -21.69
C GLY A 212 5.73 -4.20 -20.49
N GLU A 213 6.26 -3.14 -19.89
CA GLU A 213 5.64 -2.45 -18.76
C GLU A 213 4.48 -1.56 -19.20
N ARG A 214 3.42 -1.50 -18.38
CA ARG A 214 2.23 -0.67 -18.60
C ARG A 214 1.75 -0.07 -17.29
N THR A 215 2.38 1.04 -16.90
CA THR A 215 1.98 1.84 -15.73
C THR A 215 0.60 2.47 -15.90
N SER A 216 -0.08 2.75 -14.78
CA SER A 216 -1.32 3.54 -14.79
C SER A 216 -1.06 4.97 -15.27
N ALA A 217 -2.01 5.52 -16.04
CA ALA A 217 -1.92 6.87 -16.60
C ALA A 217 -2.07 7.97 -15.54
N THR A 218 -2.82 7.68 -14.47
CA THR A 218 -3.07 8.59 -13.36
C THR A 218 -2.85 7.88 -12.03
N GLN A 219 -2.66 8.68 -10.98
CA GLN A 219 -2.62 8.23 -9.60
C GLN A 219 -3.49 9.15 -8.73
N PRO A 220 -3.98 8.69 -7.57
CA PRO A 220 -4.79 9.47 -6.67
C PRO A 220 -3.93 10.39 -5.77
N PHE A 221 -4.17 11.70 -5.83
CA PHE A 221 -3.49 12.71 -5.02
C PHE A 221 -4.47 13.36 -4.04
N PRO A 222 -4.40 13.06 -2.72
CA PRO A 222 -5.22 13.76 -1.75
C PRO A 222 -4.82 15.24 -1.69
N THR A 223 -5.82 16.12 -1.66
CA THR A 223 -5.58 17.56 -1.61
C THR A 223 -5.24 18.06 -0.20
N LYS A 224 -5.61 17.30 0.84
CA LYS A 224 -5.34 17.59 2.24
C LYS A 224 -5.24 16.31 3.08
N PRO A 225 -4.48 16.35 4.20
CA PRO A 225 -3.48 17.38 4.50
C PRO A 225 -2.35 17.39 3.45
N PRO A 226 -1.46 18.40 3.45
CA PRO A 226 -0.25 18.34 2.64
C PRO A 226 0.56 17.07 2.94
N PRO A 227 1.39 16.59 2.00
CA PRO A 227 2.31 15.49 2.26
C PRO A 227 3.13 15.75 3.52
N PHE A 228 3.31 14.71 4.34
CA PHE A 228 4.06 14.82 5.59
C PHE A 228 5.57 14.61 5.40
N ASP A 229 6.01 14.27 4.19
CA ASP A 229 7.41 14.10 3.78
C ASP A 229 7.61 14.50 2.32
N ARG A 230 8.85 14.41 1.83
CA ARG A 230 9.27 14.74 0.47
C ARG A 230 8.67 13.77 -0.55
N GLN A 231 8.35 14.31 -1.72
CA GLN A 231 7.78 13.60 -2.84
C GLN A 231 8.52 13.99 -4.12
N GLY A 232 9.16 13.01 -4.75
CA GLY A 232 10.08 13.20 -5.85
C GLY A 232 11.45 13.72 -5.44
N VAL A 233 12.35 13.73 -6.42
CA VAL A 233 13.71 14.25 -6.29
C VAL A 233 14.13 14.89 -7.59
N THR A 234 14.75 16.05 -7.50
CA THR A 234 15.26 16.84 -8.62
C THR A 234 16.71 17.26 -8.34
N VAL A 235 17.35 17.86 -9.34
CA VAL A 235 18.70 18.42 -9.18
C VAL A 235 18.74 19.54 -8.13
N ASP A 236 17.63 20.24 -7.90
CA ASP A 236 17.54 21.32 -6.91
C ASP A 236 17.51 20.79 -5.48
N ASP A 237 17.20 19.51 -5.29
CA ASP A 237 17.19 18.83 -4.00
C ASP A 237 18.58 18.36 -3.55
N LEU A 238 19.58 18.45 -4.43
CA LEU A 238 20.95 18.00 -4.18
C LEU A 238 21.71 19.01 -3.31
N ILE A 239 22.55 18.45 -2.43
CA ILE A 239 23.41 19.24 -1.52
C ILE A 239 24.23 20.28 -2.31
N ASP A 240 24.20 21.53 -1.83
CA ASP A 240 24.82 22.67 -2.48
C ASP A 240 25.64 23.56 -1.53
N PHE A 241 25.99 23.05 -0.34
CA PHE A 241 26.71 23.82 0.69
C PHE A 241 28.04 24.42 0.23
N THR A 242 28.69 23.80 -0.77
CA THR A 242 29.87 24.33 -1.48
C THR A 242 29.81 23.95 -2.96
N PRO A 243 30.49 24.68 -3.86
CA PRO A 243 30.59 24.30 -5.26
C PRO A 243 31.13 22.87 -5.47
N GLU A 244 32.10 22.45 -4.64
CA GLU A 244 32.71 21.12 -4.72
C GLU A 244 31.71 20.01 -4.33
N LEU A 245 30.93 20.22 -3.27
CA LEU A 245 29.87 19.29 -2.87
C LEU A 245 28.74 19.25 -3.90
N ARG A 246 28.38 20.39 -4.49
CA ARG A 246 27.36 20.43 -5.55
C ARG A 246 27.81 19.65 -6.78
N ALA A 247 29.07 19.82 -7.20
CA ALA A 247 29.64 19.05 -8.31
C ALA A 247 29.64 17.54 -8.01
N ALA A 248 30.09 17.14 -6.82
CA ALA A 248 30.06 15.73 -6.41
C ALA A 248 28.64 15.15 -6.35
N ALA A 249 27.64 15.93 -5.91
CA ALA A 249 26.25 15.51 -5.88
C ALA A 249 25.65 15.36 -7.29
N LEU A 250 25.98 16.28 -8.21
CA LEU A 250 25.58 16.19 -9.62
C LEU A 250 26.18 14.96 -10.29
N ASP A 251 27.47 14.71 -10.08
CA ASP A 251 28.16 13.53 -10.61
C ASP A 251 27.54 12.23 -10.07
N ALA A 252 27.16 12.20 -8.79
CA ALA A 252 26.57 11.01 -8.16
C ALA A 252 25.21 10.61 -8.74
N VAL A 253 24.44 11.57 -9.27
CA VAL A 253 23.11 11.31 -9.85
C VAL A 253 23.08 11.33 -11.37
N GLU A 254 24.21 11.62 -12.04
CA GLU A 254 24.28 11.76 -13.50
C GLU A 254 23.72 10.52 -14.23
N SER A 255 24.01 9.32 -13.71
CA SER A 255 23.55 8.05 -14.27
C SER A 255 22.17 7.61 -13.77
N LEU A 256 21.50 8.39 -12.92
CA LEU A 256 20.18 8.04 -12.38
C LEU A 256 19.08 8.76 -13.15
N VAL A 257 17.88 8.19 -13.10
CA VAL A 257 16.64 8.88 -13.48
C VAL A 257 16.12 9.58 -12.23
N LEU A 258 15.86 10.88 -12.34
CA LEU A 258 15.25 11.71 -11.30
C LEU A 258 13.88 12.18 -11.80
N GLY A 259 12.95 12.46 -10.89
CA GLY A 259 11.64 12.95 -11.24
C GLY A 259 10.68 13.11 -10.07
N PRO A 260 9.43 13.49 -10.34
CA PRO A 260 8.40 13.62 -9.31
C PRO A 260 8.03 12.25 -8.71
N LEU A 261 7.15 12.27 -7.70
CA LEU A 261 6.47 11.07 -7.20
C LEU A 261 5.86 10.27 -8.37
N PHE A 262 5.93 8.94 -8.28
CA PHE A 262 5.53 8.00 -9.35
C PHE A 262 6.37 8.10 -10.63
N THR A 263 7.63 8.57 -10.56
CA THR A 263 8.58 8.31 -11.64
C THR A 263 8.89 6.81 -11.66
N PRO A 264 8.60 6.06 -12.75
CA PRO A 264 8.74 4.61 -12.77
C PRO A 264 10.19 4.14 -12.55
N PRO A 265 10.41 2.94 -12.01
CA PRO A 265 11.72 2.31 -11.96
C PRO A 265 12.35 2.19 -13.34
N TRP A 266 13.69 2.22 -13.38
CA TRP A 266 14.43 2.06 -14.62
C TRP A 266 15.40 0.88 -14.52
N PRO A 267 15.43 -0.04 -15.48
CA PRO A 267 16.32 -1.19 -15.42
C PRO A 267 17.79 -0.75 -15.45
N ARG A 268 18.55 -1.20 -14.45
CA ARG A 268 19.99 -0.97 -14.37
C ARG A 268 20.70 -1.49 -15.63
N SER A 269 21.51 -0.63 -16.24
CA SER A 269 22.39 -0.96 -17.37
C SER A 269 23.83 -0.57 -17.07
N GLY A 270 24.77 -1.49 -17.32
CA GLY A 270 26.21 -1.26 -17.21
C GLY A 270 26.87 -0.79 -18.53
N GLU A 271 26.10 -0.67 -19.61
CA GLU A 271 26.60 -0.20 -20.91
C GLU A 271 26.98 1.29 -20.84
N PRO A 272 27.95 1.76 -21.64
CA PRO A 272 28.29 3.18 -21.71
C PRO A 272 27.06 4.06 -22.02
N GLY A 273 26.75 5.01 -21.13
CA GLY A 273 25.55 5.86 -21.24
C GLY A 273 24.25 5.22 -20.75
N GLY A 274 24.31 3.99 -20.20
CA GLY A 274 23.21 3.35 -19.49
C GLY A 274 22.86 4.05 -18.18
N ARG A 275 21.60 3.91 -17.75
CA ARG A 275 21.13 4.39 -16.44
C ARG A 275 21.33 3.30 -15.39
N LEU A 276 21.60 3.69 -14.15
CA LEU A 276 21.78 2.77 -13.02
C LEU A 276 20.49 2.47 -12.25
N GLY A 277 19.43 3.22 -12.53
CA GLY A 277 18.13 3.09 -11.87
C GLY A 277 17.39 4.42 -11.80
N THR A 278 16.22 4.40 -11.18
CA THR A 278 15.47 5.59 -10.78
C THR A 278 15.72 5.86 -9.31
N LEU A 279 16.15 7.08 -8.98
CA LEU A 279 16.19 7.52 -7.58
C LEU A 279 14.78 7.95 -7.17
N THR A 280 14.21 7.25 -6.19
CA THR A 280 12.87 7.52 -5.68
C THR A 280 12.92 8.15 -4.29
N VAL A 281 12.02 9.10 -4.09
CA VAL A 281 11.71 9.71 -2.79
C VAL A 281 10.18 9.88 -2.75
N PRO A 282 9.46 9.24 -1.82
CA PRO A 282 9.95 8.26 -0.86
C PRO A 282 10.58 7.04 -1.54
N GLY A 283 11.57 6.42 -0.91
CA GLY A 283 12.15 5.16 -1.37
C GLY A 283 11.26 3.95 -1.05
N GLY A 284 11.76 2.74 -1.23
CA GLY A 284 10.98 1.50 -1.00
C GLY A 284 10.48 1.28 0.43
N TRP A 285 11.16 1.87 1.41
CA TRP A 285 10.65 1.86 2.78
C TRP A 285 9.43 2.78 2.95
N GLY A 286 9.27 3.76 2.06
CA GLY A 286 8.25 4.80 2.13
C GLY A 286 8.60 5.96 3.06
N ALA A 287 7.66 6.88 3.22
CA ALA A 287 7.71 7.95 4.21
C ALA A 287 6.93 7.59 5.48
N GLY A 288 5.79 6.91 5.31
CA GLY A 288 5.08 6.20 6.38
C GLY A 288 5.14 4.70 6.14
N ASN A 289 5.22 3.91 7.20
CA ASN A 289 5.20 2.44 7.14
C ASN A 289 4.56 1.89 8.44
N TRP A 290 4.92 0.67 8.89
CA TRP A 290 4.41 0.02 10.11
C TRP A 290 4.49 0.85 11.40
N HIS A 291 5.40 1.81 11.47
CA HIS A 291 5.50 2.78 12.56
C HIS A 291 4.46 3.88 12.29
N THR A 292 3.29 3.74 12.89
CA THR A 292 2.20 4.67 12.65
C THR A 292 2.39 6.02 13.32
N GLY A 293 1.53 6.97 12.94
CA GLY A 293 1.34 8.19 13.68
C GLY A 293 0.51 8.02 14.95
N ALA A 294 0.19 9.14 15.57
CA ALA A 294 -0.75 9.23 16.68
C ALA A 294 -1.78 10.33 16.40
N PHE A 295 -3.02 10.16 16.86
CA PHE A 295 -4.05 11.18 16.74
C PHE A 295 -4.45 11.69 18.12
N ASP A 296 -4.45 13.01 18.29
CA ASP A 296 -4.94 13.68 19.49
C ASP A 296 -6.39 14.13 19.28
N PRO A 297 -7.38 13.50 19.92
CA PRO A 297 -8.79 13.82 19.74
C PRO A 297 -9.20 15.16 20.36
N GLU A 298 -8.41 15.75 21.26
CA GLU A 298 -8.71 17.06 21.85
C GLU A 298 -8.36 18.19 20.88
N THR A 299 -7.22 18.06 20.20
CA THR A 299 -6.73 19.07 19.26
C THR A 299 -7.10 18.78 17.81
N GLY A 300 -7.49 17.54 17.48
CA GLY A 300 -7.73 17.08 16.12
C GLY A 300 -6.45 16.97 15.28
N ILE A 301 -5.29 16.86 15.93
CA ILE A 301 -3.98 16.82 15.27
C ILE A 301 -3.53 15.37 15.09
N TYR A 302 -3.15 15.03 13.86
CA TYR A 302 -2.42 13.81 13.53
C TYR A 302 -0.92 14.07 13.56
N TYR A 303 -0.19 13.33 14.38
CA TYR A 303 1.26 13.33 14.47
C TYR A 303 1.80 12.20 13.62
N ALA A 304 2.20 12.51 12.38
CA ALA A 304 2.80 11.53 11.49
C ALA A 304 4.24 11.22 11.90
N VAL A 305 4.63 9.95 11.82
CA VAL A 305 6.04 9.61 11.70
C VAL A 305 6.43 9.84 10.24
N SER A 306 7.56 10.53 10.04
CA SER A 306 8.10 10.87 8.73
C SER A 306 9.50 10.30 8.62
N HIS A 307 9.79 9.74 7.45
CA HIS A 307 11.08 9.16 7.14
C HIS A 307 11.49 9.46 5.70
N THR A 308 12.53 10.26 5.54
CA THR A 308 13.11 10.52 4.24
C THR A 308 14.24 9.52 3.95
N GLN A 309 13.89 8.37 3.37
CA GLN A 309 14.88 7.38 2.90
C GLN A 309 14.80 7.23 1.37
N PRO A 310 15.72 7.83 0.61
CA PRO A 310 15.82 7.62 -0.84
C PRO A 310 16.26 6.18 -1.16
N THR A 311 15.71 5.61 -2.24
CA THR A 311 16.11 4.31 -2.78
C THR A 311 16.41 4.43 -4.27
N VAL A 312 17.32 3.62 -4.80
CA VAL A 312 17.50 3.45 -6.25
C VAL A 312 16.89 2.11 -6.66
N TRP A 313 15.90 2.17 -7.55
CA TRP A 313 15.27 1.01 -8.17
C TRP A 313 15.81 0.77 -9.58
#